data_AF-A0A8R7V3C9-F1
#
_entry.id   AF-A0A8R7V3C9-F1
#
_cell.length_a   1.000
_cell.length_b   1.000
_cell.length_c   1.000
_cell.angle_alpha   90.00
_cell.angle_beta   90.00
_cell.angle_gamma   90.00
#
_symmetry.space_group_name_H-M   'P 1'
#
loop_
_entity.id
_entity.type
_entity.pdbx_description
1 polymer ?
#
loop_
_entity_poly.entity_id
_entity_poly.type
_entity_poly.pdbx_seq_one_letter_code
_entity_poly.pdbx_strand_id
1 'polypeptide(L)'
;MLEAGALVLADGGLCCIDEFDSMREHDRTTIHEAMEQQTISVAKAGLVTTLSTRTTVFGATNPKGQYDSNESLSVNTTLSGPLLSRFDIVLVLLDKKNPKLDGIISSHILAQSTKAEENKASDPAVKSTQPLGIKEWTLPCLRRYIHYVKQRFKPVLTKEAESVISGYYQLQRRDGTHNAARTTVRMLESLIRLAQAHARLMFRNEVTRLDAIAAILCIESSMTISAIIDGDGNALNSNFQENPDQEYIKEEQKIRDKLGDYLY
;
A
#
# COMPACT_ATOMS: atom_id res chain seq x y z
N MET A 1 37.21 -3.98 0.43
CA MET A 1 36.16 -4.59 1.26
C MET A 1 34.84 -4.28 0.58
N LEU A 2 33.99 -5.27 0.30
CA LEU A 2 32.69 -5.06 -0.33
C LEU A 2 31.68 -4.79 0.80
N GLU A 3 31.13 -3.59 0.88
CA GLU A 3 30.09 -3.28 1.85
C GLU A 3 28.71 -3.51 1.23
N ALA A 4 27.85 -4.22 1.95
CA ALA A 4 26.49 -4.49 1.52
C ALA A 4 25.64 -3.21 1.65
N GLY A 5 24.95 -2.83 0.56
CA GLY A 5 24.03 -1.70 0.57
C GLY A 5 22.77 -1.95 1.41
N ALA A 6 21.99 -0.90 1.66
CA ALA A 6 20.79 -0.96 2.50
C ALA A 6 19.77 -2.03 2.05
N LEU A 7 19.60 -2.22 0.73
CA LEU A 7 18.69 -3.23 0.16
C LEU A 7 19.13 -4.67 0.45
N VAL A 8 20.45 -4.91 0.50
CA VAL A 8 21.01 -6.23 0.81
C VAL A 8 20.91 -6.52 2.30
N LEU A 9 21.17 -5.50 3.13
CA LEU A 9 21.03 -5.61 4.59
C LEU A 9 19.57 -5.83 5.01
N ALA A 10 18.61 -5.36 4.21
CA ALA A 10 17.19 -5.50 4.46
C ALA A 10 16.56 -6.79 3.87
N ASP A 11 17.34 -7.77 3.39
CA ASP A 11 16.81 -9.03 2.84
C ASP A 11 15.82 -9.71 3.82
N GLY A 12 14.59 -9.97 3.36
CA GLY A 12 13.49 -10.52 4.17
C GLY A 12 12.71 -9.50 5.02
N GLY A 13 13.11 -8.23 4.99
CA GLY A 13 12.55 -7.14 5.77
C GLY A 13 11.89 -6.03 4.95
N LEU A 14 12.04 -4.80 5.45
CA LEU A 14 11.49 -3.56 4.87
C LEU A 14 12.65 -2.58 4.69
N CYS A 15 12.75 -2.00 3.50
CA CYS A 15 13.65 -0.91 3.19
C CYS A 15 12.82 0.35 2.94
N CYS A 16 12.96 1.33 3.83
CA CYS A 16 12.29 2.63 3.71
C CYS A 16 13.23 3.61 3.02
N ILE A 17 12.71 4.28 1.99
CA ILE A 17 13.43 5.23 1.15
C ILE A 17 12.64 6.53 1.15
N ASP A 18 13.23 7.59 1.67
CA ASP A 18 12.68 8.94 1.55
C ASP A 18 13.27 9.65 0.33
N GLU A 19 12.55 10.64 -0.19
CA GLU A 19 12.96 11.47 -1.33
C GLU A 19 13.47 10.67 -2.52
N PHE A 20 12.66 9.70 -2.99
CA PHE A 20 13.01 8.83 -4.11
C PHE A 20 13.37 9.64 -5.38
N ASP A 21 12.80 10.83 -5.54
CA ASP A 21 13.09 11.76 -6.64
C ASP A 21 14.51 12.34 -6.62
N SER A 22 15.15 12.42 -5.45
CA SER A 22 16.50 12.98 -5.27
C SER A 22 17.64 11.96 -5.47
N MET A 23 17.31 10.72 -5.87
CA MET A 23 18.32 9.68 -6.09
C MET A 23 19.13 9.88 -7.36
N ARG A 24 20.45 9.60 -7.26
CA ARG A 24 21.35 9.60 -8.40
C ARG A 24 20.98 8.49 -9.38
N GLU A 25 21.27 8.70 -10.66
CA GLU A 25 20.89 7.75 -11.73
C GLU A 25 21.44 6.33 -11.52
N HIS A 26 22.67 6.20 -11.03
CA HIS A 26 23.27 4.89 -10.71
C HIS A 26 22.59 4.13 -9.56
N ASP A 27 22.02 4.84 -8.59
CA ASP A 27 21.29 4.22 -7.48
C ASP A 27 19.93 3.73 -7.99
N ARG A 28 19.30 4.51 -8.88
CA ARG A 28 18.03 4.16 -9.52
C ARG A 28 18.15 2.89 -10.34
N THR A 29 19.21 2.72 -11.13
CA THR A 29 19.44 1.48 -11.91
C THR A 29 19.64 0.27 -11.01
N THR A 30 20.34 0.44 -9.88
CA THR A 30 20.51 -0.62 -8.88
C THR A 30 19.18 -1.01 -8.22
N ILE A 31 18.33 -0.03 -7.92
CA ILE A 31 16.97 -0.30 -7.39
C ILE A 31 16.10 -1.01 -8.43
N HIS A 32 16.22 -0.63 -9.71
CA HIS A 32 15.51 -1.32 -10.80
C HIS A 32 15.86 -2.81 -10.86
N GLU A 33 17.15 -3.15 -10.76
CA GLU A 33 17.61 -4.55 -10.69
C GLU A 33 17.08 -5.24 -9.44
N ALA A 34 17.24 -4.62 -8.27
CA ALA A 34 16.82 -5.18 -6.98
C ALA A 34 15.31 -5.44 -6.90
N MET A 35 14.47 -4.53 -7.42
CA MET A 35 13.01 -4.71 -7.41
C MET A 35 12.53 -5.69 -8.48
N GLU A 36 13.26 -5.85 -9.59
CA GLU A 36 12.89 -6.77 -10.66
C GLU A 36 13.31 -8.21 -10.37
N GLN A 37 14.59 -8.39 -10.01
CA GLN A 37 15.21 -9.70 -9.89
C GLN A 37 15.31 -10.17 -8.43
N GLN A 38 14.99 -9.29 -7.47
CA GLN A 38 15.22 -9.54 -6.04
C GLN A 38 16.67 -9.95 -5.72
N THR A 39 17.61 -9.52 -6.57
CA THR A 39 19.04 -9.73 -6.45
C THR A 39 19.78 -8.52 -6.99
N ILE A 40 21.01 -8.31 -6.51
CA ILE A 40 21.94 -7.30 -7.02
C ILE A 40 23.24 -8.01 -7.40
N SER A 41 23.66 -7.84 -8.64
CA SER A 41 24.92 -8.33 -9.16
C SER A 41 26.03 -7.29 -9.00
N VAL A 42 27.12 -7.65 -8.31
CA VAL A 42 28.26 -6.76 -8.10
C VAL A 42 29.51 -7.39 -8.68
N ALA A 43 30.11 -6.69 -9.64
CA ALA A 43 31.40 -7.02 -10.23
C ALA A 43 32.41 -5.91 -9.90
N LYS A 44 33.25 -6.10 -8.87
CA LYS A 44 34.26 -5.11 -8.47
C LYS A 44 35.52 -5.78 -7.97
N ALA A 45 36.69 -5.25 -8.37
CA ALA A 45 38.01 -5.72 -7.94
C ALA A 45 38.24 -7.24 -8.14
N GLY A 46 37.76 -7.79 -9.25
CA GLY A 46 37.90 -9.22 -9.58
C GLY A 46 36.92 -10.15 -8.85
N LEU A 47 36.06 -9.61 -7.97
CA LEU A 47 34.96 -10.36 -7.35
C LEU A 47 33.68 -10.15 -8.15
N VAL A 48 33.08 -11.25 -8.61
CA VAL A 48 31.74 -11.28 -9.21
C VAL A 48 30.85 -12.07 -8.26
N THR A 49 29.91 -11.39 -7.61
CA THR A 49 28.97 -12.02 -6.67
C THR A 49 27.57 -11.46 -6.86
N THR A 50 26.57 -12.31 -6.65
CA THR A 50 25.15 -11.93 -6.62
C THR A 50 24.66 -11.94 -5.19
N LEU A 51 24.04 -10.85 -4.75
CA LEU A 51 23.50 -10.68 -3.41
C LEU A 51 21.97 -10.70 -3.47
N SER A 52 21.31 -11.39 -2.53
CA SER A 52 19.84 -11.41 -2.44
C SER A 52 19.30 -10.11 -1.86
N THR A 53 18.19 -9.62 -2.41
CA THR A 53 17.49 -8.40 -1.97
C THR A 53 15.98 -8.60 -1.96
N ARG A 54 15.50 -9.68 -1.32
CA ARG A 54 14.07 -9.98 -1.12
C ARG A 54 13.49 -9.09 -0.02
N THR A 55 13.56 -7.78 -0.20
CA THR A 55 13.03 -6.77 0.71
C THR A 55 11.76 -6.16 0.15
N THR A 56 10.83 -5.80 1.02
CA THR A 56 9.77 -4.85 0.65
C THR A 56 10.37 -3.45 0.58
N VAL A 57 10.05 -2.67 -0.47
CA VAL A 57 10.48 -1.28 -0.60
C VAL A 57 9.30 -0.38 -0.27
N PHE A 58 9.50 0.58 0.63
CA PHE A 58 8.57 1.64 0.93
C PHE A 58 9.22 2.97 0.55
N GLY A 59 8.65 3.67 -0.42
CA GLY A 59 9.20 4.89 -0.97
C GLY A 59 8.27 6.08 -0.73
N ALA A 60 8.84 7.21 -0.32
CA ALA A 60 8.19 8.52 -0.43
C ALA A 60 8.85 9.30 -1.57
N THR A 61 8.05 10.01 -2.36
CA THR A 61 8.54 10.85 -3.46
C THR A 61 7.72 12.11 -3.52
N ASN A 62 8.37 13.23 -3.82
CA ASN A 62 7.67 14.47 -4.09
C ASN A 62 7.32 14.58 -5.58
N PRO A 63 6.17 15.19 -5.93
CA PRO A 63 5.87 15.52 -7.31
C PRO A 63 6.79 16.63 -7.82
N LYS A 64 6.93 16.74 -9.14
CA LYS A 64 7.65 17.84 -9.79
C LYS A 64 6.83 19.13 -9.68
N GLY A 65 7.05 19.88 -8.61
CA GLY A 65 6.29 21.11 -8.35
C GLY A 65 4.87 20.79 -7.88
N GLN A 66 3.89 21.50 -8.42
CA GLN A 66 2.48 21.31 -8.05
C GLN A 66 1.88 20.16 -8.87
N TYR A 67 1.24 19.21 -8.19
CA TYR A 67 0.64 18.04 -8.83
C TYR A 67 -0.53 18.44 -9.75
N ASP A 68 -0.46 18.09 -11.04
CA ASP A 68 -1.55 18.28 -11.99
C ASP A 68 -2.37 16.99 -12.11
N SER A 69 -3.67 17.06 -11.86
CA SER A 69 -4.57 15.89 -11.92
C SER A 69 -4.89 15.44 -13.34
N ASN A 70 -4.66 16.29 -14.34
CA ASN A 70 -4.92 15.96 -15.75
C ASN A 70 -3.74 15.22 -16.40
N GLU A 71 -2.54 15.38 -15.83
CA GLU A 71 -1.32 14.77 -16.34
C GLU A 71 -1.09 13.37 -15.76
N SER A 72 -0.37 12.53 -16.50
CA SER A 72 -0.07 11.19 -16.02
C SER A 72 0.88 11.21 -14.82
N LEU A 73 0.81 10.19 -13.96
CA LEU A 73 1.67 10.07 -12.78
C LEU A 73 3.18 10.03 -13.15
N SER A 74 3.52 9.49 -14.32
CA SER A 74 4.92 9.44 -14.80
C SER A 74 5.47 10.82 -15.17
N VAL A 75 4.59 11.75 -15.55
CA VAL A 75 4.96 13.14 -15.86
C VAL A 75 5.02 13.96 -14.57
N ASN A 76 4.02 13.78 -13.69
CA ASN A 76 3.96 14.42 -12.38
C ASN A 76 5.11 14.02 -11.43
N THR A 77 5.70 12.84 -11.62
CA THR A 77 6.81 12.36 -10.79
C THR A 77 8.11 12.29 -11.58
N THR A 78 9.24 12.25 -10.88
CA THR A 78 10.56 11.99 -11.51
C THR A 78 10.78 10.51 -11.81
N LEU A 79 9.79 9.65 -11.50
CA LEU A 79 9.87 8.20 -11.62
C LEU A 79 9.56 7.75 -13.05
N SER A 80 10.33 6.79 -13.54
CA SER A 80 10.11 6.20 -14.86
C SER A 80 8.93 5.22 -14.83
N GLY A 81 8.21 5.09 -15.94
CA GLY A 81 7.12 4.10 -16.09
C GLY A 81 7.49 2.68 -15.67
N PRO A 82 8.68 2.15 -16.03
CA PRO A 82 9.13 0.83 -15.56
C PRO A 82 9.23 0.72 -14.04
N LEU A 83 9.65 1.77 -13.33
CA LEU A 83 9.73 1.74 -11.87
C LEU A 83 8.35 1.78 -11.24
N LEU A 84 7.49 2.68 -11.73
CA LEU A 84 6.10 2.80 -11.26
C LEU A 84 5.33 1.49 -11.41
N SER A 85 5.55 0.74 -12.49
CA SER A 85 4.91 -0.56 -12.70
C SER A 85 5.34 -1.67 -11.72
N ARG A 86 6.42 -1.45 -10.95
CA ARG A 86 6.92 -2.40 -9.94
C ARG A 86 6.41 -2.09 -8.53
N PHE A 87 5.84 -0.91 -8.33
CA PHE A 87 5.14 -0.60 -7.09
C PHE A 87 3.72 -1.15 -7.17
N ASP A 88 3.38 -2.01 -6.21
CA ASP A 88 2.04 -2.62 -6.11
C ASP A 88 0.98 -1.58 -5.77
N ILE A 89 1.33 -0.62 -4.91
CA ILE A 89 0.47 0.45 -4.43
C ILE A 89 1.27 1.75 -4.51
N VAL A 90 0.67 2.75 -5.15
CA VAL A 90 1.13 4.15 -5.19
C VAL A 90 0.02 5.04 -4.69
N LEU A 91 0.22 5.69 -3.55
CA LEU A 91 -0.77 6.60 -2.97
C LEU A 91 -0.36 8.04 -3.28
N VAL A 92 -1.25 8.78 -3.94
CA VAL A 92 -1.05 10.21 -4.19
C VAL A 92 -1.74 10.98 -3.08
N LEU A 93 -0.94 11.66 -2.25
CA LEU A 93 -1.45 12.51 -1.17
C LEU A 93 -1.54 13.94 -1.69
N LEU A 94 -2.77 14.42 -1.90
CA LEU A 94 -3.02 15.79 -2.33
C LEU A 94 -3.50 16.63 -1.15
N ASP A 95 -2.77 17.70 -0.87
CA ASP A 95 -3.21 18.72 0.07
C ASP A 95 -4.33 19.57 -0.55
N LYS A 96 -5.59 19.25 -0.19
CA LYS A 96 -6.77 20.01 -0.57
C LYS A 96 -7.20 20.83 0.65
N LYS A 97 -7.22 22.16 0.50
CA LYS A 97 -7.71 23.08 1.53
C LYS A 97 -9.16 22.75 1.90
N ASN A 98 -9.38 22.24 3.11
CA ASN A 98 -10.71 21.92 3.60
C ASN A 98 -10.85 22.44 5.03
N PRO A 99 -11.62 23.52 5.26
CA PRO A 99 -11.67 24.19 6.56
C PRO A 99 -12.17 23.28 7.70
N LYS A 100 -12.97 22.25 7.38
CA LYS A 100 -13.44 21.28 8.39
C LYS A 100 -12.31 20.35 8.82
N LEU A 101 -11.54 19.82 7.87
CA LEU A 101 -10.41 18.93 8.14
C LEU A 101 -9.27 19.67 8.83
N ASP A 102 -8.98 20.88 8.37
CA ASP A 102 -7.94 21.73 8.96
C ASP A 102 -8.24 22.02 10.45
N GLY A 103 -9.53 22.22 10.79
CA GLY A 103 -9.97 22.34 12.18
C GLY A 103 -9.75 21.08 13.01
N ILE A 104 -10.08 19.91 12.47
CA ILE A 104 -9.87 18.62 13.16
C ILE A 104 -8.38 18.35 13.36
N ILE A 105 -7.58 18.48 12.29
CA ILE A 105 -6.14 18.22 12.30
C ILE A 105 -5.43 19.17 13.27
N SER A 106 -5.72 20.47 13.21
CA SER A 106 -5.12 21.45 14.11
C SER A 106 -5.46 21.17 15.57
N SER A 107 -6.73 20.82 15.88
CA SER A 107 -7.13 20.45 17.23
C SER A 107 -6.39 19.21 17.74
N HIS A 108 -6.17 18.21 16.88
CA HIS A 108 -5.46 16.98 17.23
C HIS A 108 -3.97 17.23 17.48
N ILE A 109 -3.30 18.01 16.61
CA ILE A 109 -1.88 18.36 16.75
C ILE A 109 -1.65 19.15 18.05
N LEU A 110 -2.52 20.13 18.35
CA LEU A 110 -2.45 20.91 19.59
C LEU A 110 -2.70 20.07 20.84
N ALA A 111 -3.61 19.09 20.78
CA ALA A 111 -3.86 18.15 21.87
C ALA A 111 -2.66 17.20 22.11
N GLN A 112 -1.93 16.83 21.05
CA GLN A 112 -0.76 15.97 21.17
C GLN A 112 0.45 16.72 21.77
N SER A 113 0.65 17.98 21.39
CA SER A 113 1.74 18.80 21.94
C SER A 113 1.55 19.11 23.43
N THR A 114 0.33 19.42 23.86
CA THR A 114 0.01 19.63 25.30
C THR A 114 0.19 18.37 26.13
N LYS A 115 -0.23 17.19 25.65
CA LYS A 115 0.00 15.91 26.34
C LYS A 115 1.48 15.54 26.48
N ALA A 116 2.32 15.94 25.52
CA ALA A 116 3.76 15.71 25.58
C ALA A 116 4.44 16.54 26.68
N GLU A 117 3.90 17.71 27.02
CA GLU A 117 4.38 18.56 28.11
C GLU A 117 3.91 18.05 29.49
N GLU A 118 2.67 17.60 29.62
CA GLU A 118 2.15 17.01 30.88
C GLU A 118 2.89 15.73 31.29
N ASN A 119 3.31 14.91 30.32
CA ASN A 119 4.06 13.68 30.56
C ASN A 119 5.54 13.92 30.95
N LYS A 120 6.05 15.17 30.87
CA LYS A 120 7.37 15.54 31.43
C LYS A 120 7.30 15.99 32.89
N ALA A 121 6.11 16.32 33.41
CA ALA A 121 5.91 16.87 34.75
C ALA A 121 5.26 15.89 35.75
N SER A 122 4.89 14.69 35.32
CA SER A 122 4.20 13.70 36.17
C SER A 122 4.86 12.32 36.13
N ASP A 123 5.08 11.74 37.31
CA ASP A 123 5.61 10.38 37.53
C ASP A 123 4.84 9.30 36.72
N PRO A 124 5.51 8.23 36.26
CA PRO A 124 4.98 7.30 35.26
C PRO A 124 3.97 6.28 35.80
N ALA A 125 3.38 6.49 36.99
CA ALA A 125 2.65 5.43 37.70
C ALA A 125 1.13 5.39 37.50
N VAL A 126 0.48 6.38 36.85
CA VAL A 126 -1.00 6.38 36.80
C VAL A 126 -1.53 6.94 35.47
N LYS A 127 -1.67 6.09 34.44
CA LYS A 127 -2.70 6.25 33.39
C LYS A 127 -3.16 4.88 32.88
N SER A 128 -3.92 4.16 33.70
CA SER A 128 -4.69 2.99 33.28
C SER A 128 -6.16 3.16 33.65
N THR A 129 -6.87 3.95 32.86
CA THR A 129 -8.34 3.91 32.79
C THR A 129 -8.78 4.52 31.46
N GLN A 130 -8.78 3.69 30.41
CA GLN A 130 -9.62 3.91 29.24
C GLN A 130 -10.85 2.99 29.33
N PRO A 131 -12.03 3.50 28.93
CA PRO A 131 -13.33 2.92 29.25
C PRO A 131 -13.59 1.57 28.57
N LEU A 132 -14.42 0.74 29.21
CA LEU A 132 -14.94 -0.53 28.72
C LEU A 132 -15.55 -0.38 27.31
N GLY A 133 -15.08 -1.17 26.34
CA GLY A 133 -15.86 -1.46 25.12
C GLY A 133 -15.06 -1.88 23.90
N ILE A 134 -13.90 -1.28 23.65
CA ILE A 134 -13.04 -1.62 22.50
C ILE A 134 -11.65 -1.88 23.04
N LYS A 135 -11.21 -3.15 23.00
CA LYS A 135 -9.84 -3.53 23.37
C LYS A 135 -8.93 -3.07 22.25
N GLU A 136 -8.55 -1.80 22.26
CA GLU A 136 -7.56 -1.26 21.32
C GLU A 136 -6.31 -2.13 21.37
N TRP A 137 -5.87 -2.59 20.21
CA TRP A 137 -4.71 -3.45 20.11
C TRP A 137 -3.46 -2.64 20.41
N THR A 138 -2.72 -3.05 21.44
CA THR A 138 -1.42 -2.45 21.73
C THR A 138 -0.43 -2.77 20.61
N LEU A 139 0.51 -1.86 20.34
CA LEU A 139 1.54 -2.04 19.32
C LEU A 139 2.32 -3.37 19.46
N PRO A 140 2.70 -3.84 20.67
CA PRO A 140 3.33 -5.16 20.82
C PRO A 140 2.43 -6.32 20.42
N CYS A 141 1.12 -6.24 20.72
CA CYS A 141 0.14 -7.26 20.33
C CYS A 141 0.03 -7.35 18.80
N LEU A 142 -0.09 -6.20 18.13
CA LEU A 142 -0.15 -6.13 16.67
C LEU A 142 1.11 -6.69 16.01
N ARG A 143 2.29 -6.33 16.52
CA ARG A 143 3.58 -6.88 16.03
C ARG A 143 3.63 -8.41 16.18
N ARG A 144 3.20 -8.94 17.33
CA ARG A 144 3.16 -10.39 17.59
C ARG A 144 2.21 -11.09 16.62
N TYR A 145 1.05 -10.49 16.36
CA TYR A 145 0.05 -11.03 15.45
C TYR A 145 0.53 -11.05 14.00
N ILE A 146 1.04 -9.93 13.48
CA ILE A 146 1.57 -9.85 12.12
C ILE A 146 2.69 -10.89 11.92
N HIS A 147 3.58 -11.04 12.91
CA HIS A 147 4.63 -12.06 12.87
C HIS A 147 4.05 -13.48 12.82
N TYR A 148 3.04 -13.77 13.65
CA TYR A 148 2.39 -15.07 13.69
C TYR A 148 1.69 -15.42 12.38
N VAL A 149 0.87 -14.50 11.84
CA VAL A 149 0.10 -14.76 10.61
C VAL A 149 1.01 -14.89 9.39
N LYS A 150 2.11 -14.12 9.31
CA LYS A 150 3.09 -14.18 8.23
C LYS A 150 3.78 -15.55 8.14
N GLN A 151 4.00 -16.22 9.28
CA GLN A 151 4.66 -17.53 9.31
C GLN A 151 3.71 -18.71 9.10
N ARG A 152 2.49 -18.62 9.62
CA ARG A 152 1.55 -19.76 9.67
C ARG A 152 0.67 -19.90 8.44
N PHE A 153 0.28 -18.80 7.80
CA PHE A 153 -0.75 -18.81 6.77
C PHE A 153 -0.15 -18.59 5.38
N LYS A 154 -0.45 -19.51 4.45
CA LYS A 154 -0.16 -19.39 3.02
C LYS A 154 -1.46 -19.60 2.23
N PRO A 155 -2.36 -18.60 2.22
CA PRO A 155 -3.69 -18.80 1.70
C PRO A 155 -3.68 -19.02 0.19
N VAL A 156 -4.54 -19.95 -0.25
CA VAL A 156 -4.71 -20.30 -1.67
C VAL A 156 -5.96 -19.63 -2.22
N LEU A 157 -5.94 -19.24 -3.50
CA LEU A 157 -7.09 -18.61 -4.15
C LEU A 157 -8.23 -19.61 -4.36
N THR A 158 -9.43 -19.22 -3.96
CA THR A 158 -10.66 -19.92 -4.33
C THR A 158 -11.09 -19.56 -5.75
N LYS A 159 -11.92 -20.40 -6.37
CA LYS A 159 -12.44 -20.15 -7.73
C LYS A 159 -13.27 -18.86 -7.82
N GLU A 160 -13.98 -18.53 -6.76
CA GLU A 160 -14.74 -17.28 -6.68
C GLU A 160 -13.83 -16.04 -6.68
N ALA A 161 -12.75 -16.07 -5.88
CA ALA A 161 -11.77 -14.99 -5.85
C ALA A 161 -11.03 -14.85 -7.18
N GLU A 162 -10.68 -15.98 -7.82
CA GLU A 162 -10.03 -16.02 -9.14
C GLU A 162 -10.88 -15.34 -10.22
N SER A 163 -12.19 -15.65 -10.25
CA SER A 163 -13.15 -15.04 -11.18
C SER A 163 -13.22 -13.51 -11.01
N VAL A 164 -13.32 -13.04 -9.77
CA VAL A 164 -13.39 -11.59 -9.46
C VAL A 164 -12.11 -10.85 -9.85
N ILE A 165 -10.94 -11.39 -9.49
CA ILE A 165 -9.64 -10.78 -9.83
C ILE A 165 -9.44 -10.75 -11.35
N SER A 166 -9.80 -11.85 -12.05
CA SER A 166 -9.70 -11.94 -13.50
C SER A 166 -10.63 -10.94 -14.19
N GLY A 167 -11.90 -10.86 -13.76
CA GLY A 167 -12.87 -9.91 -14.31
C GLY A 167 -12.40 -8.46 -14.18
N TYR A 168 -11.91 -8.08 -12.99
CA TYR A 168 -11.36 -6.74 -12.76
C TYR A 168 -10.13 -6.44 -13.62
N TYR A 169 -9.20 -7.41 -13.74
CA TYR A 169 -8.04 -7.25 -14.61
C TYR A 169 -8.43 -7.03 -16.09
N GLN A 170 -9.42 -7.76 -16.59
CA GLN A 170 -9.92 -7.61 -17.96
C GLN A 170 -10.59 -6.26 -18.18
N LEU A 171 -11.40 -5.80 -17.23
CA LEU A 171 -12.02 -4.48 -17.26
C LEU A 171 -10.96 -3.38 -17.39
N GLN A 172 -9.94 -3.41 -16.51
CA GLN A 172 -8.87 -2.41 -16.52
C GLN A 172 -8.06 -2.41 -17.82
N ARG A 173 -7.89 -3.57 -18.47
CA ARG A 173 -7.19 -3.68 -19.76
C ARG A 173 -7.99 -3.10 -20.93
N ARG A 174 -9.32 -3.00 -20.82
CA ARG A 174 -10.18 -2.39 -21.85
C ARG A 174 -10.20 -0.86 -21.76
N ASP A 175 -10.16 -0.30 -20.55
CA ASP A 175 -10.17 1.14 -20.26
C ASP A 175 -8.81 1.86 -20.49
N GLY A 176 -7.93 1.30 -21.34
CA GLY A 176 -6.49 1.57 -21.41
C GLY A 176 -5.98 2.98 -21.76
N THR A 177 -6.78 4.04 -21.63
CA THR A 177 -6.42 5.41 -22.06
C THR A 177 -5.67 6.23 -21.01
N HIS A 178 -5.92 6.09 -19.71
CA HIS A 178 -5.32 6.98 -18.69
C HIS A 178 -4.26 6.35 -17.76
N ASN A 179 -4.24 5.02 -17.60
CA ASN A 179 -3.35 4.31 -16.66
C ASN A 179 -2.58 3.12 -17.31
N ALA A 180 -2.32 3.19 -18.62
CA ALA A 180 -1.68 2.09 -19.39
C ALA A 180 -0.35 1.60 -18.79
N ALA A 181 0.45 2.50 -18.21
CA ALA A 181 1.73 2.16 -17.58
C ALA A 181 1.59 1.23 -16.35
N ARG A 182 0.43 1.23 -15.68
CA ARG A 182 0.16 0.41 -14.49
C ARG A 182 -0.58 -0.89 -14.81
N THR A 183 -1.32 -0.95 -15.91
CA THR A 183 -2.16 -2.11 -16.27
C THR A 183 -1.34 -3.21 -16.95
N THR A 184 -0.45 -3.82 -16.19
CA THR A 184 0.48 -4.88 -16.63
C THR A 184 0.19 -6.21 -15.94
N VAL A 185 0.85 -7.29 -16.34
CA VAL A 185 0.77 -8.59 -15.64
C VAL A 185 1.18 -8.45 -14.17
N ARG A 186 2.08 -7.52 -13.84
CA ARG A 186 2.47 -7.23 -12.45
C ARG A 186 1.29 -6.77 -11.60
N MET A 187 0.35 -6.01 -12.17
CA MET A 187 -0.87 -5.60 -11.46
C MET A 187 -1.71 -6.80 -11.03
N LEU A 188 -1.82 -7.82 -11.89
CA LEU A 188 -2.52 -9.06 -11.56
C LEU A 188 -1.81 -9.80 -10.41
N GLU A 189 -0.48 -9.88 -10.46
CA GLU A 189 0.32 -10.45 -9.37
C GLU A 189 0.19 -9.63 -8.08
N SER A 190 0.07 -8.31 -8.17
CA SER A 190 -0.20 -7.42 -7.02
C SER A 190 -1.57 -7.69 -6.41
N LEU A 191 -2.63 -7.83 -7.23
CA LEU A 191 -3.98 -8.20 -6.77
C LEU A 191 -3.95 -9.51 -5.97
N ILE A 192 -3.30 -10.54 -6.53
CA ILE A 192 -3.16 -11.83 -5.87
C ILE A 192 -2.40 -11.69 -4.54
N ARG A 193 -1.29 -10.96 -4.52
CA ARG A 193 -0.48 -10.74 -3.30
C ARG A 193 -1.26 -9.97 -2.24
N LEU A 194 -2.01 -8.94 -2.61
CA LEU A 194 -2.85 -8.15 -1.70
C LEU A 194 -4.01 -8.97 -1.15
N ALA A 195 -4.71 -9.74 -1.98
CA ALA A 195 -5.81 -10.60 -1.54
C ALA A 195 -5.31 -11.69 -0.57
N GLN A 196 -4.16 -12.29 -0.86
CA GLN A 196 -3.50 -13.23 0.06
C GLN A 196 -3.06 -12.54 1.37
N ALA A 197 -2.55 -11.31 1.31
CA ALA A 197 -2.16 -10.55 2.50
C ALA A 197 -3.38 -10.22 3.38
N HIS A 198 -4.50 -9.84 2.77
CA HIS A 198 -5.76 -9.59 3.47
C HIS A 198 -6.29 -10.87 4.13
N ALA A 199 -6.32 -11.99 3.41
CA ALA A 199 -6.73 -13.28 3.97
C ALA A 199 -5.85 -13.71 5.16
N ARG A 200 -4.53 -13.49 5.10
CA ARG A 200 -3.61 -13.71 6.23
C ARG A 200 -3.96 -12.82 7.42
N LEU A 201 -4.22 -11.54 7.18
CA LEU A 201 -4.61 -10.59 8.22
C LEU A 201 -5.92 -11.02 8.91
N MET A 202 -6.85 -11.59 8.16
CA MET A 202 -8.13 -12.10 8.65
C MET A 202 -8.07 -13.53 9.22
N PHE A 203 -6.86 -14.09 9.40
CA PHE A 203 -6.65 -15.44 9.96
C PHE A 203 -7.25 -16.58 9.10
N ARG A 204 -7.24 -16.44 7.77
CA ARG A 204 -7.80 -17.42 6.82
C ARG A 204 -6.71 -18.14 6.02
N ASN A 205 -6.95 -19.42 5.73
CA ASN A 205 -6.10 -20.26 4.87
C ASN A 205 -6.55 -20.30 3.40
N GLU A 206 -7.64 -19.62 3.08
CA GLU A 206 -8.18 -19.52 1.72
C GLU A 206 -8.55 -18.07 1.46
N VAL A 207 -8.26 -17.61 0.24
CA VAL A 207 -8.64 -16.27 -0.22
C VAL A 207 -10.07 -16.34 -0.70
N THR A 208 -10.97 -15.70 0.04
CA THR A 208 -12.38 -15.63 -0.29
C THR A 208 -12.65 -14.48 -1.25
N ARG A 209 -13.87 -14.43 -1.80
CA ARG A 209 -14.32 -13.32 -2.64
C ARG A 209 -14.14 -11.94 -1.97
N LEU A 210 -14.42 -11.84 -0.67
CA LEU A 210 -14.27 -10.60 0.08
C LEU A 210 -12.82 -10.10 0.11
N ASP A 211 -11.86 -11.01 0.21
CA ASP A 211 -10.43 -10.68 0.22
C ASP A 211 -9.98 -10.14 -1.15
N ALA A 212 -10.54 -10.66 -2.24
CA ALA A 212 -10.32 -10.15 -3.59
C ALA A 212 -10.90 -8.74 -3.77
N ILE A 213 -12.10 -8.50 -3.26
CA ILE A 213 -12.78 -7.20 -3.31
C ILE A 213 -11.99 -6.15 -2.52
N ALA A 214 -11.52 -6.49 -1.32
CA ALA A 214 -10.66 -5.61 -0.52
C ALA A 214 -9.35 -5.26 -1.27
N ALA A 215 -8.73 -6.24 -1.94
CA ALA A 215 -7.54 -5.99 -2.75
C ALA A 215 -7.81 -5.05 -3.93
N ILE A 216 -8.94 -5.21 -4.62
CA ILE A 216 -9.39 -4.31 -5.69
C ILE A 216 -9.58 -2.90 -5.13
N LEU A 217 -10.25 -2.75 -3.98
CA LEU A 217 -10.46 -1.46 -3.33
C LEU A 217 -9.13 -0.76 -3.02
N CYS A 218 -8.12 -1.50 -2.53
CA CYS A 218 -6.79 -0.95 -2.29
C CYS A 218 -6.10 -0.46 -3.57
N ILE A 219 -6.23 -1.21 -4.67
CA ILE A 219 -5.65 -0.81 -5.97
C ILE A 219 -6.40 0.37 -6.58
N GLU A 220 -7.73 0.38 -6.53
CA GLU A 220 -8.55 1.50 -6.95
C GLU A 220 -8.19 2.76 -6.15
N SER A 221 -8.01 2.65 -4.84
CA SER A 221 -7.55 3.76 -3.98
C SER A 221 -6.14 4.25 -4.33
N SER A 222 -5.33 3.39 -4.95
CA SER A 222 -4.01 3.75 -5.49
C SER A 222 -4.09 4.41 -6.87
N MET A 223 -5.18 4.21 -7.60
CA MET A 223 -5.38 4.81 -8.92
C MET A 223 -6.07 6.16 -8.74
N THR A 224 -5.36 7.25 -9.08
CA THR A 224 -5.84 8.63 -8.99
C THR A 224 -7.19 8.87 -9.69
N ILE A 225 -7.51 8.04 -10.69
CA ILE A 225 -8.79 8.02 -11.39
C ILE A 225 -9.34 6.60 -11.19
N SER A 226 -10.31 6.46 -10.30
CA SER A 226 -10.97 5.20 -10.01
C SER A 226 -12.02 4.91 -11.08
N ALA A 227 -12.04 3.69 -11.63
CA ALA A 227 -13.09 3.25 -12.56
C ALA A 227 -14.37 2.85 -11.79
N ILE A 228 -14.23 2.53 -10.49
CA ILE A 228 -15.28 1.95 -9.67
C ILE A 228 -15.82 2.94 -8.63
N ILE A 229 -14.94 3.67 -7.96
CA ILE A 229 -15.22 4.57 -6.84
C ILE A 229 -15.29 6.00 -7.37
N ASP A 230 -16.45 6.39 -7.90
CA ASP A 230 -16.68 7.78 -8.31
C ASP A 230 -16.51 8.73 -7.10
N GLY A 231 -15.52 9.61 -7.19
CA GLY A 231 -15.76 11.04 -6.95
C GLY A 231 -15.44 11.68 -5.58
N ASP A 232 -15.29 10.97 -4.45
CA ASP A 232 -15.11 11.70 -3.17
C ASP A 232 -14.30 10.98 -2.07
N GLY A 233 -13.91 9.73 -2.30
CA GLY A 233 -13.10 8.95 -1.38
C GLY A 233 -11.61 9.26 -1.51
N ASN A 234 -11.18 10.45 -1.07
CA ASN A 234 -9.75 10.67 -0.84
C ASN A 234 -9.27 9.58 0.14
N ALA A 235 -8.13 8.92 -0.08
CA ALA A 235 -7.55 7.98 0.90
C ALA A 235 -7.32 8.61 2.29
N LEU A 236 -7.35 9.95 2.34
CA LEU A 236 -7.28 10.79 3.53
C LEU A 236 -8.62 10.98 4.26
N ASN A 237 -9.75 10.65 3.63
CA ASN A 237 -11.11 11.01 4.07
C ASN A 237 -11.98 9.78 4.40
N SER A 238 -11.40 8.58 4.54
CA SER A 238 -12.16 7.39 4.92
C SER A 238 -12.68 7.54 6.35
N ASN A 239 -13.99 7.63 6.52
CA ASN A 239 -14.62 7.63 7.84
C ASN A 239 -14.81 6.18 8.29
N PHE A 240 -14.32 5.81 9.47
CA PHE A 240 -14.60 4.49 10.03
C PHE A 240 -16.08 4.41 10.40
N GLN A 241 -16.87 3.63 9.65
CA GLN A 241 -18.29 3.43 9.98
C GLN A 241 -18.43 2.56 11.23
N GLU A 242 -19.53 2.74 11.96
CA GLU A 242 -19.85 1.96 13.17
C GLU A 242 -19.99 0.46 12.89
N ASN A 243 -20.26 0.06 11.65
CA ASN A 243 -20.36 -1.35 11.24
C ASN A 243 -19.55 -1.64 9.95
N PRO A 244 -18.33 -2.19 10.08
CA PRO A 244 -17.45 -2.45 8.94
C PRO A 244 -18.02 -3.53 8.01
N ASP A 245 -18.72 -4.54 8.55
CA ASP A 245 -19.24 -5.65 7.74
C ASP A 245 -20.31 -5.18 6.75
N GLN A 246 -21.14 -4.22 7.14
CA GLN A 246 -22.15 -3.63 6.25
C GLN A 246 -21.52 -2.78 5.14
N GLU A 247 -20.41 -2.10 5.41
CA GLU A 247 -19.65 -1.37 4.40
C GLU A 247 -19.06 -2.32 3.37
N TYR A 248 -18.43 -3.41 3.82
CA TYR A 248 -17.91 -4.45 2.93
C TYR A 248 -18.98 -5.03 2.00
N ILE A 249 -20.20 -5.29 2.52
CA ILE A 249 -21.31 -5.81 1.70
C ILE A 249 -21.75 -4.78 0.64
N LYS A 250 -21.78 -3.49 0.99
CA LYS A 250 -22.14 -2.42 0.03
C LYS A 250 -21.09 -2.28 -1.07
N GLU A 251 -19.81 -2.28 -0.71
CA GLU A 251 -18.72 -2.20 -1.68
C GLU A 251 -18.66 -3.45 -2.57
N GLU A 252 -18.92 -4.63 -1.99
CA GLU A 252 -19.08 -5.87 -2.74
C GLU A 252 -20.20 -5.78 -3.77
N GLN A 253 -21.37 -5.24 -3.41
CA GLN A 253 -22.48 -5.07 -4.34
C GLN A 253 -22.12 -4.11 -5.48
N LYS A 254 -21.51 -2.95 -5.18
CA LYS A 254 -21.07 -1.99 -6.21
C LYS A 254 -20.08 -2.60 -7.19
N ILE A 255 -19.07 -3.30 -6.68
CA ILE A 255 -18.06 -3.96 -7.49
C ILE A 255 -18.69 -5.06 -8.33
N ARG A 256 -19.62 -5.84 -7.77
CA ARG A 256 -20.33 -6.89 -8.49
C ARG A 256 -21.23 -6.34 -9.60
N ASP A 257 -21.94 -5.25 -9.35
CA ASP A 257 -22.84 -4.66 -10.34
C ASP A 257 -22.04 -4.12 -11.54
N LYS A 258 -20.82 -3.58 -11.31
CA LYS A 258 -19.90 -3.17 -12.39
C LYS A 258 -19.16 -4.34 -13.06
N LEU A 259 -18.87 -5.41 -12.32
CA LEU A 259 -18.22 -6.62 -12.85
C LEU A 259 -19.21 -7.63 -13.44
N GLY A 260 -20.52 -7.39 -13.35
CA GLY A 260 -21.56 -8.34 -13.75
C GLY A 260 -21.43 -8.86 -15.19
N ASP A 261 -20.89 -8.05 -16.09
CA ASP A 261 -20.63 -8.41 -17.48
C ASP A 261 -19.39 -9.34 -17.67
N TYR A 262 -18.57 -9.50 -16.62
CA TYR A 262 -17.29 -10.24 -16.65
C TYR A 262 -17.27 -11.50 -15.77
N LEU A 263 -18.34 -11.74 -15.01
CA LEU A 263 -18.46 -12.88 -14.08
C LEU A 263 -19.12 -14.12 -14.72
N TYR A 264 -19.42 -14.09 -16.02
CA TYR A 264 -20.02 -15.19 -16.81
C TYR A 264 -19.13 -15.63 -17.97
#